data_AF-A0A3M1S325-F1
#
_entry.id   AF-A0A3M1S325-F1
#
_cell.length_a   1.000
_cell.length_b   1.000
_cell.length_c   1.000
_cell.angle_alpha   90.00
_cell.angle_beta   90.00
_cell.angle_gamma   90.00
#
_symmetry.space_group_name_H-M   'P 1'
#
loop_
_entity.id
_entity.type
_entity.pdbx_description
1 polymer ?
#
loop_
_entity_poly.entity_id
_entity_poly.type
_entity_poly.pdbx_seq_one_letter_code
_entity_poly.pdbx_strand_id
1 'polypeptide(L)'
;MTRNRSPQPRTSIERRQKLRNFSRCTTRTVRKGLAPLEFVLVIPLLLFVMALMINYGTVAGWRVRALGMSRHAAWQSRHPRSMSRSPRPDYWPASANVDSGGAADAPSLDFPAVDLPVVRGPTVGDFGVRSGLLDPSRGIRRGSASMDRDFPLLPSMGPYHLR
;
A
#
# COMPACT_ATOMS: atom_id res chain seq x y z
N MET A 1 2.95 -42.51 89.61
CA MET A 1 4.01 -43.54 89.63
C MET A 1 4.93 -43.33 88.42
N THR A 2 6.08 -42.68 88.68
CA THR A 2 7.41 -42.79 88.03
C THR A 2 7.59 -43.24 86.56
N ARG A 3 8.15 -42.33 85.73
CA ARG A 3 9.44 -42.43 84.97
C ARG A 3 9.40 -41.45 83.79
N ASN A 4 9.98 -40.26 83.86
CA ASN A 4 11.41 -39.94 83.66
C ASN A 4 12.08 -40.69 82.49
N ARG A 5 12.15 -40.05 81.31
CA ARG A 5 13.21 -40.24 80.31
C ARG A 5 13.63 -38.86 79.79
N SER A 6 14.85 -38.49 80.10
CA SER A 6 15.55 -37.32 79.58
C SER A 6 15.85 -37.47 78.07
N PRO A 7 15.91 -36.35 77.33
CA PRO A 7 16.22 -36.35 75.91
C PRO A 7 17.73 -36.48 75.65
N GLN A 8 18.11 -37.39 74.76
CA GLN A 8 19.48 -37.54 74.25
C GLN A 8 19.83 -36.35 73.32
N PRO A 9 21.02 -35.73 73.44
CA PRO A 9 21.42 -34.61 72.61
C PRO A 9 21.85 -35.08 71.21
N ARG A 10 21.05 -34.74 70.18
CA ARG A 10 21.46 -34.90 68.78
C ARG A 10 22.63 -33.96 68.48
N THR A 11 23.75 -34.61 68.17
CA THR A 11 25.06 -34.07 67.81
C THR A 11 25.00 -32.86 66.86
N SER A 12 25.71 -31.81 67.24
CA SER A 12 25.82 -30.49 66.59
C SER A 12 26.51 -30.49 65.22
N ILE A 13 26.95 -31.66 64.75
CA ILE A 13 27.79 -31.81 63.56
C ILE A 13 26.93 -31.82 62.28
N GLU A 14 25.71 -32.36 62.34
CA GLU A 14 24.84 -32.50 61.16
C GLU A 14 24.24 -31.16 60.69
N ARG A 15 24.02 -30.20 61.61
CA ARG A 15 23.49 -28.87 61.24
C ARG A 15 24.49 -27.99 60.50
N ARG A 16 25.80 -28.24 60.62
CA ARG A 16 26.84 -27.40 59.97
C ARG A 16 27.15 -27.78 58.52
N GLN A 17 26.67 -28.93 58.04
CA GLN A 17 26.86 -29.32 56.64
C GLN A 17 25.71 -28.83 55.74
N LYS A 18 24.49 -28.71 56.28
CA LYS A 18 23.34 -28.24 55.48
C LYS A 18 23.39 -26.74 55.11
N LEU A 19 24.24 -25.96 55.78
CA LEU A 19 24.38 -24.52 55.53
C LEU A 19 25.50 -24.14 54.55
N ARG A 20 26.33 -25.10 54.10
CA ARG A 20 27.50 -24.79 53.24
C ARG A 20 27.25 -24.87 51.73
N ASN A 21 26.11 -25.41 51.29
CA ASN A 21 25.86 -25.65 49.86
C ASN A 21 24.94 -24.63 49.18
N PHE A 22 24.52 -23.56 49.88
CA PHE A 22 23.54 -22.60 49.33
C PHE A 22 24.12 -21.27 48.85
N SER A 23 25.44 -21.09 48.88
CA SER A 23 26.07 -19.82 48.48
C SER A 23 26.88 -19.97 47.19
N ARG A 24 26.24 -20.46 46.12
CA ARG A 24 26.61 -20.00 44.78
C ARG A 24 25.85 -18.71 44.54
N CYS A 25 26.43 -17.61 45.01
CA CYS A 25 25.98 -16.28 44.63
C CYS A 25 26.38 -16.11 43.15
N THR A 26 25.50 -16.53 42.25
CA THR A 26 25.59 -16.17 40.83
C THR A 26 25.46 -14.66 40.79
N THR A 27 26.57 -13.97 40.60
CA THR A 27 26.61 -12.55 40.24
C THR A 27 25.93 -12.41 38.88
N ARG A 28 24.61 -12.25 38.89
CA ARG A 28 23.82 -11.92 37.72
C ARG A 28 24.26 -10.51 37.33
N THR A 29 25.16 -10.40 36.36
CA THR A 29 25.51 -9.14 35.72
C THR A 29 24.21 -8.54 35.19
N VAL A 30 23.70 -7.52 35.88
CA VAL A 30 22.57 -6.73 35.42
C VAL A 30 23.08 -5.99 34.19
N ARG A 31 22.78 -6.49 32.99
CA ARG A 31 23.04 -5.77 31.75
C ARG A 31 22.29 -4.44 31.89
N LYS A 32 23.04 -3.34 31.99
CA LYS A 32 22.46 -2.00 32.03
C LYS A 32 21.60 -1.86 30.78
N GLY A 33 20.29 -1.70 30.96
CA GLY A 33 19.33 -1.71 29.88
C GLY A 33 19.58 -0.54 28.94
N LEU A 34 19.85 -0.84 27.67
CA LEU A 34 19.86 0.13 26.58
C LEU A 34 18.45 0.64 26.23
N ALA A 35 17.43 0.27 26.99
CA ALA A 35 16.04 0.63 26.80
C ALA A 35 15.79 2.13 26.53
N PRO A 36 16.47 3.10 27.20
CA PRO A 36 16.30 4.52 26.85
C PRO A 36 16.86 4.85 25.46
N LEU A 37 18.00 4.25 25.09
CA LEU A 37 18.64 4.47 23.79
C LEU A 37 17.82 3.86 22.66
N GLU A 38 17.29 2.65 22.88
CA GLU A 38 16.38 1.97 21.96
C GLU A 38 15.11 2.82 21.75
N PHE A 39 14.53 3.38 22.80
CA PHE A 39 13.34 4.24 22.70
C PHE A 39 13.62 5.53 21.92
N VAL A 40 14.77 6.17 22.17
CA VAL A 40 15.18 7.40 21.48
C VAL A 40 15.44 7.15 19.99
N LEU A 41 15.96 5.98 19.61
CA LEU A 41 16.17 5.62 18.21
C LEU A 41 14.87 5.20 17.49
N VAL A 42 13.94 4.57 18.22
CA VAL A 42 12.66 4.10 17.64
C VAL A 42 11.69 5.23 17.35
N ILE A 43 11.61 6.26 18.21
CA ILE A 43 10.70 7.40 18.01
C ILE A 43 10.87 8.07 16.63
N PRO A 44 12.05 8.55 16.21
CA PRO A 44 12.21 9.22 14.92
C PRO A 44 11.97 8.26 13.74
N LEU A 45 12.31 6.98 13.88
CA LEU A 45 12.03 5.96 12.87
C LEU A 45 10.52 5.79 12.68
N LEU A 46 9.75 5.68 13.76
CA LEU A 46 8.30 5.57 13.70
C LEU A 46 7.65 6.82 13.11
N LEU A 47 8.11 8.01 13.51
CA LEU A 47 7.64 9.27 12.92
C LEU A 47 7.94 9.35 11.42
N PHE A 48 9.11 8.88 10.99
CA PHE A 48 9.47 8.83 9.59
C PHE A 48 8.57 7.88 8.79
N VAL A 49 8.29 6.68 9.31
CA VAL A 49 7.36 5.73 8.68
C VAL A 49 5.94 6.29 8.61
N MET A 50 5.46 6.94 9.68
CA MET A 50 4.15 7.59 9.69
C MET A 50 4.07 8.72 8.65
N ALA A 51 5.11 9.55 8.55
CA ALA A 51 5.18 10.59 7.54
C ALA A 51 5.17 10.01 6.11
N LEU A 52 5.91 8.94 5.88
CA LEU A 52 5.91 8.23 4.59
C LEU A 52 4.53 7.66 4.24
N MET A 53 3.84 7.03 5.19
CA MET A 53 2.48 6.52 4.98
C MET A 53 1.51 7.63 4.57
N ILE A 54 1.57 8.79 5.23
CA ILE A 54 0.69 9.92 4.92
C ILE A 54 0.99 10.46 3.52
N ASN A 55 2.25 10.67 3.18
CA ASN A 55 2.65 11.17 1.86
C ASN A 55 2.25 10.20 0.74
N TYR A 56 2.55 8.92 0.93
CA TYR A 56 2.19 7.88 -0.03
C TYR A 56 0.67 7.74 -0.19
N GLY A 57 -0.08 7.68 0.91
CA GLY A 57 -1.54 7.60 0.87
C GLY A 57 -2.17 8.78 0.13
N THR A 58 -1.63 9.99 0.32
CA THR A 58 -2.08 11.19 -0.40
C THR A 58 -1.86 11.06 -1.91
N VAL A 59 -0.65 10.67 -2.34
CA VAL A 59 -0.33 10.50 -3.78
C VAL A 59 -1.16 9.38 -4.40
N ALA A 60 -1.31 8.25 -3.70
CA ALA A 60 -2.11 7.13 -4.16
C ALA A 60 -3.60 7.51 -4.31
N GLY A 61 -4.16 8.28 -3.36
CA GLY A 61 -5.53 8.78 -3.44
C GLY A 61 -5.76 9.64 -4.69
N TRP A 62 -4.84 10.56 -4.98
CA TRP A 62 -4.90 11.36 -6.20
C TRP A 62 -4.75 10.52 -7.46
N ARG A 63 -3.88 9.49 -7.44
CA ARG A 63 -3.70 8.57 -8.58
C ARG A 63 -4.99 7.81 -8.89
N VAL A 64 -5.67 7.28 -7.87
CA VAL A 64 -6.96 6.59 -8.04
C VAL A 64 -8.01 7.53 -8.62
N ARG A 65 -8.08 8.77 -8.12
CA ARG A 65 -9.00 9.80 -8.66
C ARG A 65 -8.70 10.13 -10.12
N ALA A 66 -7.43 10.26 -10.49
CA ALA A 66 -7.00 10.51 -11.86
C ALA A 66 -7.36 9.36 -12.81
N LEU A 67 -7.23 8.10 -12.37
CA LEU A 67 -7.69 6.94 -13.15
C LEU A 67 -9.21 6.91 -13.33
N GLY A 68 -9.97 7.33 -12.31
CA GLY A 68 -11.41 7.52 -12.42
C GLY A 68 -11.77 8.55 -13.48
N MET A 69 -11.05 9.69 -13.49
CA MET A 69 -11.26 10.75 -14.48
C MET A 69 -10.83 10.38 -15.89
N SER A 70 -9.71 9.69 -16.06
CA SER A 70 -9.29 9.24 -17.38
C SER A 70 -10.33 8.28 -17.97
N ARG A 71 -10.87 7.36 -17.17
CA ARG A 71 -11.99 6.52 -17.59
C ARG A 71 -13.21 7.37 -17.94
N HIS A 72 -13.61 8.30 -17.08
CA HIS A 72 -14.75 9.18 -17.32
C HIS A 72 -14.63 9.95 -18.65
N ALA A 73 -13.46 10.53 -18.93
CA ALA A 73 -13.15 11.22 -20.17
C ALA A 73 -13.33 10.33 -21.40
N ALA A 74 -12.79 9.10 -21.36
CA ALA A 74 -12.96 8.13 -22.43
C ALA A 74 -14.44 7.81 -22.67
N TRP A 75 -15.23 7.64 -21.60
CA TRP A 75 -16.67 7.35 -21.70
C TRP A 75 -17.49 8.52 -22.25
N GLN A 76 -17.15 9.76 -21.91
CA GLN A 76 -17.79 10.96 -22.44
C GLN A 76 -17.46 11.21 -23.92
N SER A 77 -16.29 10.74 -24.38
CA SER A 77 -15.84 10.87 -25.78
C SER A 77 -16.48 9.88 -26.76
N ARG A 78 -17.23 8.90 -26.25
CA ARG A 78 -17.83 7.84 -27.07
C ARG A 78 -19.16 8.30 -27.68
N HIS A 79 -19.29 8.14 -29.00
CA HIS A 79 -20.55 8.36 -29.72
C HIS A 79 -21.71 7.60 -29.06
N PRO A 80 -22.91 8.19 -28.90
CA PRO A 80 -23.35 9.50 -29.39
C PRO A 80 -22.98 10.71 -28.52
N ARG A 81 -22.20 10.51 -27.44
CA ARG A 81 -21.82 11.59 -26.53
C ARG A 81 -20.67 12.41 -27.10
N SER A 82 -20.68 13.71 -26.83
CA SER A 82 -19.58 14.61 -27.11
C SER A 82 -19.13 15.29 -25.83
N MET A 83 -17.81 15.38 -25.64
CA MET A 83 -17.19 16.00 -24.46
C MET A 83 -17.66 17.46 -24.27
N SER A 84 -18.07 18.13 -25.34
CA SER A 84 -18.63 19.50 -25.33
C SER A 84 -19.96 19.64 -24.59
N ARG A 85 -20.74 18.56 -24.41
CA ARG A 85 -22.08 18.61 -23.79
C ARG A 85 -22.12 18.07 -22.36
N SER A 86 -20.99 17.59 -21.84
CA SER A 86 -20.92 17.08 -20.47
C SER A 86 -19.82 17.82 -19.72
N PRO A 87 -20.18 18.77 -18.83
CA PRO A 87 -19.20 19.54 -18.08
C PRO A 87 -18.35 18.61 -17.21
N ARG A 88 -17.12 19.05 -16.92
CA ARG A 88 -16.25 18.34 -15.96
C ARG A 88 -16.91 18.35 -14.58
N PRO A 89 -16.79 17.27 -13.79
CA PRO A 89 -17.37 17.25 -12.45
C PRO A 89 -16.78 18.35 -11.55
N ASP A 90 -17.63 19.04 -10.77
CA ASP A 90 -17.25 20.20 -9.95
C ASP A 90 -16.13 19.91 -8.94
N TYR A 91 -15.98 18.65 -8.53
CA TYR A 91 -14.96 18.21 -7.60
C TYR A 91 -13.57 18.07 -8.24
N TRP A 92 -13.48 18.13 -9.57
CA TRP A 92 -12.20 18.04 -10.29
C TRP A 92 -11.56 19.43 -10.41
N PRO A 93 -10.30 19.60 -9.96
CA PRO A 93 -9.67 20.92 -9.95
C PRO A 93 -9.58 21.55 -11.34
N ALA A 94 -9.84 22.86 -11.45
CA ALA A 94 -9.72 23.60 -12.71
C ALA A 94 -8.29 23.63 -13.26
N SER A 95 -7.28 23.52 -12.39
CA SER A 95 -5.86 23.43 -12.79
C SER A 95 -5.43 22.05 -13.30
N ALA A 96 -6.29 21.04 -13.21
CA ALA A 96 -5.98 19.67 -13.63
C ALA A 96 -6.55 19.38 -15.01
N ASN A 97 -5.72 18.84 -15.90
CA ASN A 97 -6.10 18.52 -17.28
C ASN A 97 -6.80 17.15 -17.35
N VAL A 98 -7.81 17.08 -18.21
CA VAL A 98 -8.53 15.85 -18.56
C VAL A 98 -8.82 15.88 -20.05
N ASP A 99 -8.39 14.84 -20.75
CA ASP A 99 -8.50 14.73 -22.20
C ASP A 99 -8.84 13.30 -22.65
N SER A 100 -9.31 13.15 -23.89
CA SER A 100 -9.63 11.88 -24.51
C SER A 100 -9.18 11.87 -25.97
N GLY A 101 -8.34 10.90 -26.32
CA GLY A 101 -7.81 10.71 -27.67
C GLY A 101 -8.17 9.34 -28.26
N GLY A 102 -7.81 9.14 -29.52
CA GLY A 102 -7.73 7.80 -30.09
C GLY A 102 -6.60 7.01 -29.42
N ALA A 103 -6.83 5.75 -29.12
CA ALA A 103 -5.74 4.86 -28.75
C ALA A 103 -5.22 4.17 -30.02
N ALA A 104 -3.90 4.13 -30.21
CA ALA A 104 -3.29 3.25 -31.20
C ALA A 104 -3.59 1.79 -30.84
N ASP A 105 -3.90 1.02 -31.88
CA ASP A 105 -4.15 -0.43 -32.00
C ASP A 105 -4.61 -1.21 -30.76
N ALA A 106 -5.66 -2.02 -30.94
CA ALA A 106 -6.01 -3.02 -29.94
C ALA A 106 -4.77 -3.88 -29.69
N PRO A 107 -4.36 -4.14 -28.43
CA PRO A 107 -3.32 -5.12 -28.17
C PRO A 107 -3.78 -6.44 -28.80
N SER A 108 -3.03 -6.92 -29.80
CA SER A 108 -3.31 -8.19 -30.46
C SER A 108 -3.20 -9.29 -29.41
N LEU A 109 -4.33 -9.89 -29.06
CA LEU A 109 -4.37 -11.01 -28.13
C LEU A 109 -4.01 -12.27 -28.91
N ASP A 110 -2.71 -12.58 -28.96
CA ASP A 110 -2.20 -13.79 -29.61
C ASP A 110 -2.34 -14.98 -28.64
N PHE A 111 -3.59 -15.33 -28.32
CA PHE A 111 -3.93 -16.37 -27.36
C PHE A 111 -4.74 -17.47 -28.05
N PRO A 112 -4.23 -18.72 -28.15
CA PRO A 112 -4.94 -19.84 -28.77
C PRO A 112 -6.29 -20.16 -28.13
N ALA A 113 -6.49 -19.76 -26.86
CA ALA A 113 -7.76 -19.89 -26.15
C ALA A 113 -8.84 -18.89 -26.59
N VAL A 114 -8.47 -17.84 -27.32
CA VAL A 114 -9.37 -16.82 -27.87
C VAL A 114 -9.65 -17.10 -29.35
N ASP A 115 -8.72 -17.76 -30.06
CA ASP A 115 -8.88 -18.26 -31.44
C ASP A 115 -9.64 -19.60 -31.51
N LEU A 116 -10.66 -19.76 -30.68
CA LEU A 116 -11.53 -20.92 -30.75
C LEU A 116 -12.45 -20.78 -31.97
N PRO A 117 -12.68 -21.86 -32.74
CA PRO A 117 -13.66 -21.84 -33.81
C PRO A 117 -15.02 -21.44 -33.22
N VAL A 118 -15.61 -20.38 -33.75
CA VAL A 118 -16.91 -19.87 -33.28
C VAL A 118 -17.98 -20.88 -33.69
N VAL A 119 -18.28 -21.85 -32.82
CA VAL A 119 -19.39 -22.78 -33.00
C VAL A 119 -20.69 -22.03 -32.76
N ARG A 120 -21.30 -21.49 -33.82
CA ARG A 120 -22.67 -20.97 -33.76
C ARG A 120 -23.62 -22.16 -33.92
N GLY A 121 -24.67 -22.19 -33.09
CA GLY A 121 -25.77 -23.15 -33.22
C GLY A 121 -26.42 -23.10 -34.62
N PRO A 122 -27.40 -23.97 -34.91
CA PRO A 122 -27.98 -24.12 -36.24
C PRO A 122 -28.33 -22.76 -36.87
N THR A 123 -27.56 -22.39 -37.89
CA THR A 123 -27.66 -21.10 -38.58
C THR A 123 -28.85 -21.15 -39.51
N VAL A 124 -29.93 -20.47 -39.13
CA VAL A 124 -31.13 -20.35 -39.97
C VAL A 124 -30.91 -19.27 -41.03
N GLY A 125 -29.96 -19.50 -41.96
CA GLY A 125 -29.61 -18.57 -43.04
C GLY A 125 -28.15 -18.11 -43.06
N ASP A 126 -27.80 -17.33 -44.08
CA ASP A 126 -26.45 -16.82 -44.32
C ASP A 126 -26.21 -15.50 -43.58
N PHE A 127 -25.79 -15.59 -42.31
CA PHE A 127 -25.54 -14.42 -41.47
C PHE A 127 -24.04 -14.11 -41.39
N GLY A 128 -23.58 -13.21 -42.27
CA GLY A 128 -22.25 -12.63 -42.19
C GLY A 128 -22.14 -11.54 -41.13
N VAL A 129 -21.08 -11.58 -40.31
CA VAL A 129 -20.70 -10.43 -39.47
C VAL A 129 -20.28 -9.29 -40.40
N ARG A 130 -20.99 -8.16 -40.37
CA ARG A 130 -20.57 -6.96 -41.11
C ARG A 130 -19.26 -6.42 -40.52
N SER A 131 -18.14 -6.84 -41.08
CA SER A 131 -16.78 -6.46 -40.63
C SER A 131 -16.55 -4.95 -40.63
N GLY A 132 -17.21 -4.20 -41.51
CA GLY A 132 -17.15 -2.73 -41.50
C GLY A 132 -17.85 -2.06 -40.31
N LEU A 133 -18.79 -2.76 -39.66
CA LEU A 133 -19.57 -2.26 -38.52
C LEU A 133 -19.09 -2.83 -37.18
N LEU A 134 -18.64 -4.09 -37.19
CA LEU A 134 -18.17 -4.83 -36.02
C LEU A 134 -16.66 -5.10 -36.13
N ASP A 135 -15.90 -4.01 -36.30
CA ASP A 135 -14.44 -4.06 -36.25
C ASP A 135 -13.99 -3.70 -34.82
N PRO A 136 -13.49 -4.67 -34.03
CA PRO A 136 -13.04 -4.43 -32.64
C PRO A 136 -11.78 -3.56 -32.57
N SER A 137 -11.05 -3.38 -33.68
CA SER A 137 -9.88 -2.51 -33.75
C SER A 137 -10.26 -1.03 -33.93
N ARG A 138 -11.49 -0.75 -34.39
CA ARG A 138 -11.97 0.62 -34.63
C ARG A 138 -12.62 1.22 -33.40
N GLY A 139 -12.36 2.51 -33.18
CA GLY A 139 -13.05 3.30 -32.15
C GLY A 139 -12.49 3.15 -30.74
N ILE A 140 -11.26 2.64 -30.59
CA ILE A 140 -10.59 2.57 -29.28
C ILE A 140 -10.29 4.00 -28.81
N ARG A 141 -10.74 4.32 -27.60
CA ARG A 141 -10.54 5.62 -26.96
C ARG A 141 -9.63 5.46 -25.76
N ARG A 142 -8.68 6.38 -25.61
CA ARG A 142 -7.84 6.52 -24.42
C ARG A 142 -8.20 7.82 -23.74
N GLY A 143 -8.59 7.74 -22.48
CA GLY A 143 -8.68 8.94 -21.65
C GLY A 143 -7.38 9.18 -20.91
N SER A 144 -7.08 10.44 -20.65
CA SER A 144 -5.93 10.88 -19.88
C SER A 144 -6.38 11.93 -18.86
N ALA A 145 -5.71 11.94 -17.70
CA ALA A 145 -5.91 12.93 -16.67
C ALA A 145 -4.55 13.22 -16.04
N SER A 146 -4.20 14.50 -15.92
CA SER A 146 -2.95 14.95 -15.32
C SER A 146 -3.22 16.12 -14.38
N MET A 147 -2.45 16.20 -13.31
CA MET A 147 -2.54 17.31 -12.37
C MET A 147 -1.11 17.70 -12.00
N ASP A 148 -0.85 19.01 -12.05
CA ASP A 148 0.36 19.59 -11.50
C ASP A 148 0.04 20.21 -10.14
N ARG A 149 0.89 19.99 -9.15
CA ARG A 149 0.74 20.54 -7.79
C ARG A 149 2.10 20.90 -7.22
N ASP A 150 2.23 22.15 -6.84
CA ASP A 150 3.34 22.60 -6.02
C ASP A 150 3.20 22.04 -4.60
N PHE A 151 4.27 21.42 -4.11
CA PHE A 151 4.31 20.93 -2.74
C PHE A 151 4.52 22.11 -1.79
N PRO A 152 3.64 22.34 -0.79
CA PRO A 152 3.71 23.51 0.09
C PRO A 152 4.92 23.52 1.04
N LEU A 153 5.79 22.50 0.97
CA LEU A 153 6.92 22.32 1.89
C LEU A 153 8.26 22.80 1.34
N LEU A 154 8.32 23.23 0.08
CA LEU A 154 9.51 23.88 -0.46
C LEU A 154 9.25 25.39 -0.49
N PRO A 155 9.81 26.17 0.47
CA PRO A 155 9.92 27.60 0.27
C PRO A 155 10.70 27.80 -1.02
N SER A 156 10.14 28.54 -1.98
CA SER A 156 10.94 29.06 -3.08
C SER A 156 12.07 29.88 -2.45
N MET A 157 13.29 29.35 -2.42
CA MET A 157 14.44 30.16 -2.06
C MET A 157 14.47 31.31 -3.06
N GLY A 158 14.26 32.53 -2.56
CA GLY A 158 14.38 33.73 -3.37
C GLY A 158 15.77 33.82 -4.02
N PRO A 159 15.95 34.67 -5.04
CA PRO A 159 17.22 34.79 -5.74
C PRO A 159 18.36 35.10 -4.77
N TYR A 160 19.31 34.17 -4.66
CA TYR A 160 20.52 34.32 -3.84
C TYR A 160 21.61 34.95 -4.70
N HIS A 161 22.05 36.16 -4.33
CA HIS A 161 23.21 36.82 -4.93
C HIS A 161 24.38 36.77 -3.94
N LEU A 162 25.45 36.09 -4.34
CA LEU A 162 26.77 36.25 -3.72
C LEU A 162 27.35 37.59 -4.19
N ARG A 163 27.76 38.41 -3.22
CA ARG A 163 28.47 39.65 -3.46
C ARG A 163 29.97 39.42 -3.39
#